data_AF-H0TZS9-F1
#
_entry.id   AF-H0TZS9-F1
#
_cell.length_a   1.000
_cell.length_b   1.000
_cell.length_c   1.000
_cell.angle_alpha   90.00
_cell.angle_beta   90.00
_cell.angle_gamma   90.00
#
_symmetry.space_group_name_H-M   'P 1'
#
loop_
_entity.id
_entity.type
_entity.pdbx_description
1 polymer ?
#
loop_
_entity_poly.entity_id
_entity_poly.type
_entity_poly.pdbx_seq_one_letter_code
_entity_poly.pdbx_strand_id
1 'polypeptide(L)' 'MLGWVVTFLVIALIAGILGFGGVAGASIEIAKIIFFIAVVLFLVSAVVGVARGRRRV' A
#
# COMPACT_ATOMS: atom_id res chain seq x y z
N MET A 1 -26.47 -9.46 -10.61
CA MET A 1 -25.22 -9.14 -9.88
C MET A 1 -24.06 -8.83 -10.84
N LEU A 2 -23.75 -9.69 -11.81
CA LEU A 2 -22.69 -9.43 -12.80
C LEU A 2 -22.86 -8.14 -13.60
N GLY A 3 -24.10 -7.74 -13.93
CA GLY A 3 -24.36 -6.45 -14.60
C GLY A 3 -23.86 -5.24 -13.80
N TRP A 4 -24.02 -5.23 -12.48
CA TRP A 4 -23.50 -4.15 -11.63
C TRP A 4 -21.97 -4.11 -11.61
N VAL A 5 -21.32 -5.27 -11.54
CA VAL A 5 -19.85 -5.36 -11.56
C VAL A 5 -19.29 -4.78 -12.86
N VAL A 6 -19.91 -5.10 -14.01
CA VAL A 6 -19.49 -4.58 -15.31
C VAL A 6 -19.70 -3.07 -15.39
N THR A 7 -20.81 -2.55 -14.88
CA THR A 7 -21.06 -1.11 -14.84
C THR A 7 -20.02 -0.36 -14.00
N PHE A 8 -19.69 -0.88 -12.81
CA PHE A 8 -18.66 -0.28 -11.96
C PHE A 8 -17.26 -0.37 -12.58
N LEU A 9 -16.94 -1.46 -13.28
CA LEU A 9 -15.68 -1.60 -14.01
C LEU A 9 -15.52 -0.52 -15.08
N VAL A 10 -16.57 -0.28 -15.88
CA VAL A 10 -16.55 0.76 -16.92
C VAL A 10 -16.40 2.14 -16.31
N ILE A 11 -17.14 2.44 -15.23
CA ILE A 11 -17.02 3.72 -14.51
C ILE A 11 -15.60 3.92 -13.98
N ALA A 12 -14.99 2.90 -13.37
CA ALA A 12 -13.63 2.97 -12.83
C ALA A 12 -12.58 3.22 -13.92
N LEU A 13 -12.71 2.57 -15.09
CA LEU A 13 -11.85 2.79 -16.25
C LEU A 13 -11.95 4.22 -16.78
N ILE A 14 -13.18 4.70 -16.99
CA ILE A 14 -13.44 6.07 -17.45
C ILE A 14 -12.88 7.08 -16.44
N ALA A 15 -13.16 6.89 -15.15
CA ALA A 15 -12.63 7.73 -14.10
C ALA A 15 -11.08 7.75 -14.07
N GLY A 16 -10.46 6.58 -14.21
CA GLY A 16 -9.01 6.42 -14.32
C GLY A 16 -8.39 7.24 -15.45
N ILE A 17 -9.00 7.18 -16.64
CA ILE A 17 -8.52 7.89 -17.84
C ILE A 17 -8.82 9.40 -17.78
N LEU A 18 -9.98 9.79 -17.25
CA LEU A 18 -10.46 11.18 -17.28
C LEU A 18 -9.79 12.11 -16.26
N GLY A 19 -8.98 11.62 -15.31
CA GLY A 19 -8.24 12.53 -14.42
C GLY A 19 -7.99 12.05 -13.01
N PHE A 20 -8.27 10.78 -12.68
CA PHE A 20 -7.87 10.24 -11.37
C PHE A 20 -6.35 10.25 -11.13
N GLY A 21 -5.53 10.56 -12.16
CA GLY A 21 -4.08 10.73 -12.05
C GLY A 21 -3.63 11.78 -11.02
N GLY A 22 -4.39 12.86 -10.82
CA GLY A 22 -4.05 13.89 -9.82
C GLY A 22 -4.17 13.39 -8.38
N VAL A 23 -5.26 12.68 -8.08
CA VAL A 23 -5.50 12.06 -6.76
C VAL A 23 -4.56 10.87 -6.54
N ALA A 24 -4.26 10.13 -7.61
CA ALA A 24 -3.27 9.06 -7.58
C ALA A 24 -1.88 9.60 -7.21
N GLY A 25 -1.48 10.75 -7.75
CA GLY A 25 -0.22 11.42 -7.40
C GLY A 25 -0.10 11.75 -5.91
N ALA A 26 -1.08 12.45 -5.35
CA ALA A 26 -1.10 12.77 -3.91
C ALA A 26 -1.11 11.51 -3.03
N SER A 27 -1.85 10.48 -3.46
CA SER A 27 -1.90 9.19 -2.75
C SER A 27 -0.56 8.45 -2.77
N ILE A 28 0.18 8.52 -3.89
CA ILE A 28 1.52 7.93 -4.04
C ILE A 28 2.51 8.56 -3.06
N GLU A 29 2.47 9.88 -2.86
CA GLU A 29 3.37 10.56 -1.92
C GLU A 29 3.14 10.09 -0.48
N ILE A 30 1.89 10.02 -0.04
CA ILE A 30 1.54 9.53 1.30
C ILE A 30 1.92 8.06 1.46
N ALA A 31 1.65 7.22 0.45
CA ALA A 31 2.00 5.81 0.46
C ALA A 31 3.52 5.59 0.60
N LYS A 32 4.35 6.40 -0.06
CA LYS A 32 5.82 6.34 0.06
C LYS A 32 6.29 6.55 1.50
N ILE A 33 5.70 7.53 2.20
CA ILE A 33 6.05 7.84 3.59
C ILE A 33 5.71 6.65 4.49
N ILE A 34 4.48 6.12 4.38
CA ILE A 34 4.03 4.96 5.17
C ILE A 34 4.89 3.72 4.87
N PHE A 35 5.21 3.48 3.59
CA PHE A 35 6.06 2.37 3.18
C PHE A 35 7.44 2.44 3.84
N PHE A 36 8.06 3.62 3.85
CA PHE A 36 9.35 3.81 4.51
C PHE A 36 9.29 3.56 6.02
N ILE A 37 8.25 4.08 6.69
CA ILE A 37 8.03 3.83 8.11
C ILE A 37 7.89 2.33 8.37
N ALA A 38 7.09 1.63 7.57
CA ALA A 38 6.88 0.19 7.68
C ALA A 38 8.20 -0.59 7.50
N VAL A 39 9.04 -0.21 6.53
CA VAL A 39 10.36 -0.82 6.32
C VAL A 39 11.27 -0.61 7.53
N VAL A 40 11.34 0.61 8.07
CA VAL A 40 12.16 0.90 9.25
C VAL A 40 11.69 0.07 10.46
N LEU A 41 10.38 0.05 10.73
CA LEU A 41 9.81 -0.75 11.82
C LEU A 41 10.03 -2.26 11.60
N PHE A 42 9.89 -2.72 10.36
CA PHE A 42 10.17 -4.10 9.98
C PHE A 42 11.64 -4.46 10.25
N LEU A 43 12.59 -3.63 9.85
CA LEU A 43 14.02 -3.86 10.12
C LEU A 43 14.31 -3.87 11.62
N VAL A 44 13.78 -2.92 12.38
CA VAL A 44 13.93 -2.89 13.84
C VAL A 44 13.36 -4.16 14.48
N SER A 45 12.13 -4.53 14.13
CA SER A 45 11.49 -5.73 14.67
C SER A 45 12.21 -7.01 14.27
N ALA A 46 12.74 -7.10 13.05
CA ALA A 46 13.55 -8.23 12.58
C ALA A 46 14.86 -8.35 13.38
N VAL A 47 15.61 -7.25 13.54
CA VAL A 47 16.85 -7.23 14.32
C VAL A 47 16.58 -7.61 15.78
N VAL A 48 15.56 -7.01 16.40
CA VAL A 48 15.18 -7.31 17.77
C VAL A 48 14.68 -8.74 17.93
N GLY A 49 13.96 -9.28 16.95
CA GLY A 49 13.51 -10.68 16.91
C GLY A 49 14.70 -11.64 16.87
N VAL A 50 15.66 -11.41 15.96
CA VAL A 50 16.88 -12.21 15.85
C VAL A 50 17.74 -12.10 17.12
N ALA A 51 17.89 -10.90 17.69
CA ALA A 51 18.67 -10.68 18.91
C ALA A 51 18.05 -11.37 20.14
N ARG A 52 16.71 -11.37 20.27
CA ARG A 52 16.02 -12.08 21.37
C ARG A 52 16.03 -13.59 21.19
N GLY A 53 15.94 -14.09 19.94
CA GLY A 53 16.02 -15.51 19.63
C GLY A 53 17.37 -16.16 20.01
N ARG A 54 18.47 -15.38 19.96
CA ARG A 54 19.81 -15.84 20.35
C ARG A 54 20.06 -15.96 21.86
N ARG A 55 19.15 -15.48 22.72
CA ARG A 55 19.33 -15.47 24.19
C ARG A 55 18.64 -16.65 24.89
N ARG A 56 17.96 -17.53 24.14
CA ARG A 56 17.33 -18.78 24.62
C ARG A 56 17.97 -20.01 23.95
N VAL A 57 19.29 -20.03 23.83
CA VAL A 57 20.08 -21.23 23.57
C VAL A 57 21.24 -21.24 24.55
#